data_AF-A0A358CX59-F1
#
_entry.id   AF-A0A358CX59-F1
#
_cell.length_a   1.000
_cell.length_b   1.000
_cell.length_c   1.000
_cell.angle_alpha   90.00
_cell.angle_beta   90.00
_cell.angle_gamma   90.00
#
_symmetry.space_group_name_H-M   'P 1'
#
loop_
_entity.id
_entity.type
_entity.pdbx_description
1 polymer ?
#
loop_
_entity_poly.entity_id
_entity_poly.type
_entity_poly.pdbx_seq_one_letter_code
_entity_poly.pdbx_strand_id
1 'polypeptide(L)'
;MSASSKTRDSIRAAVSQQSGNSHSKRKKWLSRIAVAGTCIVLLFLLGSWWSGGFTEPEAVAEIHLMVDEEVARLARVARNEIPYGSSGPDMGEWFQKFRDVPEKYRGQIRQDIGRLFNARERAATQSYFALPPEQRQAEMDRRIKAEEVRSKERRERWAAERAAREQANANGQTAENGRNGGGQEGRGRGQNAGGESGPGGRGGQRTEDTRNDWMKRRLDNSSPDERALRTEYRRAMNERREQLGMEPGRGGGPPGRRGPPGGRPS
;
A
#
# COMPACT_ATOMS: atom_id res chain seq x y z
N MET A 1 -2.42 78.82 56.31
CA MET A 1 -1.93 77.43 56.14
C MET A 1 -2.72 76.76 55.01
N SER A 2 -2.33 76.85 53.72
CA SER A 2 -3.08 76.16 52.65
C SER A 2 -2.31 75.94 51.32
N ALA A 3 -0.97 75.93 51.33
CA ALA A 3 -0.16 75.79 50.11
C ALA A 3 0.61 74.46 49.98
N SER A 4 0.61 73.60 51.01
CA SER A 4 1.47 72.40 51.06
C SER A 4 0.77 71.08 50.63
N SER A 5 -0.56 71.01 50.65
CA SER A 5 -1.31 69.81 50.26
C SER A 5 -1.39 69.63 48.73
N LYS A 6 -1.64 70.71 47.98
CA LYS A 6 -1.79 70.66 46.51
C LYS A 6 -0.55 70.11 45.78
N THR A 7 0.64 70.39 46.29
CA THR A 7 1.90 69.94 45.67
C THR A 7 2.21 68.47 45.93
N ARG A 8 1.73 67.91 47.05
CA ARG A 8 1.90 66.48 47.36
C ARG A 8 0.92 65.61 46.58
N ASP A 9 -0.31 66.11 46.39
CA ASP A 9 -1.32 65.42 45.60
C ASP A 9 -0.97 65.40 44.10
N SER A 10 -0.37 66.48 43.58
CA SER A 10 0.05 66.54 42.17
C SER A 10 1.21 65.59 41.84
N ILE A 11 2.17 65.43 42.75
CA ILE A 11 3.30 64.50 42.56
C ILE A 11 2.79 63.04 42.64
N ARG A 12 1.89 62.73 43.57
CA ARG A 12 1.29 61.39 43.69
C ARG A 12 0.43 61.04 42.46
N ALA A 13 -0.32 62.01 41.94
CA ALA A 13 -1.09 61.86 40.71
C ALA A 13 -0.19 61.62 39.49
N ALA A 14 0.90 62.38 39.34
CA ALA A 14 1.85 62.24 38.23
C ALA A 14 2.57 60.88 38.24
N VAL A 15 2.98 60.38 39.41
CA VAL A 15 3.65 59.07 39.54
C VAL A 15 2.67 57.92 39.25
N SER A 16 1.39 58.05 39.63
CA SER A 16 0.36 57.04 39.34
C SER A 16 -0.02 56.98 37.85
N GLN A 17 -0.06 58.13 37.16
CA GLN A 17 -0.35 58.20 35.72
C GLN A 17 0.79 57.61 34.86
N GLN A 18 2.05 57.76 35.29
CA GLN A 18 3.20 57.25 34.54
C GLN A 18 3.37 55.73 34.69
N SER A 19 3.02 55.17 35.85
CA SER A 19 3.05 53.72 36.12
C SER A 19 2.00 52.95 35.29
N GLY A 20 0.74 53.40 35.29
CA GLY A 20 -0.37 52.71 34.60
C GLY A 20 -0.26 52.70 33.06
N ASN A 21 0.37 53.73 32.49
CA ASN A 21 0.51 53.87 31.03
C ASN A 21 1.61 52.95 30.46
N SER A 22 2.63 52.61 31.25
CA SER A 22 3.72 51.72 30.81
C SER A 22 3.29 50.24 30.76
N HIS A 23 2.48 49.82 31.73
CA HIS A 23 2.02 48.44 31.86
C HIS A 23 0.98 48.07 30.80
N SER A 24 0.08 49.02 30.48
CA SER A 24 -0.93 48.86 29.41
C SER A 24 -0.30 48.88 28.01
N LYS A 25 0.75 49.69 27.79
CA LYS A 25 1.51 49.71 26.53
C LYS A 25 2.27 48.39 26.29
N ARG A 26 2.89 47.81 27.32
CA ARG A 26 3.56 46.49 27.23
C ARG A 26 2.58 45.35 26.96
N LYS A 27 1.42 45.31 27.64
CA LYS A 27 0.37 44.32 27.34
C LYS A 27 -0.17 44.43 25.91
N LYS A 28 -0.41 45.66 25.41
CA LYS A 28 -0.86 45.90 24.03
C LYS A 28 0.21 45.50 23.00
N TRP A 29 1.50 45.71 23.30
CA TRP A 29 2.60 45.33 22.43
C TRP A 29 2.82 43.81 22.38
N LEU A 30 2.78 43.13 23.54
CA LEU A 30 2.83 41.67 23.61
C LEU A 30 1.63 41.00 22.91
N SER A 31 0.43 41.56 23.04
CA SER A 31 -0.76 41.12 22.31
C SER A 31 -0.57 41.26 20.79
N ARG A 32 -0.01 42.37 20.31
CA ARG A 32 0.25 42.57 18.88
C ARG A 32 1.29 41.61 18.32
N ILE A 33 2.33 41.28 19.09
CA ILE A 33 3.34 40.28 18.69
C ILE A 33 2.73 38.88 18.66
N ALA A 34 1.90 38.52 19.65
CA ALA A 34 1.22 37.23 19.66
C ALA A 34 0.27 37.10 18.45
N VAL A 35 -0.50 38.13 18.14
CA VAL A 35 -1.39 38.14 16.96
C VAL A 35 -0.58 38.06 15.66
N ALA A 36 0.49 38.84 15.51
CA ALA A 36 1.36 38.78 14.34
C ALA A 36 2.02 37.40 14.17
N GLY A 37 2.52 36.81 15.25
CA GLY A 37 3.08 35.46 15.23
C GLY A 37 2.05 34.39 14.84
N THR A 38 0.82 34.51 15.34
CA THR A 38 -0.27 33.60 14.97
C THR A 38 -0.64 33.74 13.50
N CYS A 39 -0.71 34.96 12.98
CA CYS A 39 -0.93 35.21 11.54
C CYS A 39 0.18 34.62 10.66
N ILE A 40 1.44 34.71 11.09
CA ILE A 40 2.57 34.12 10.36
C ILE A 40 2.47 32.58 10.34
N VAL A 41 2.16 31.95 11.47
CA VAL A 41 1.93 30.49 11.54
C VAL A 41 0.76 30.06 10.66
N LEU A 42 -0.35 30.81 10.67
CA LEU A 42 -1.49 30.55 9.80
C LEU A 42 -1.15 30.73 8.32
N LEU A 43 -0.32 31.72 7.97
CA LEU A 43 0.16 31.91 6.60
C LEU A 43 1.11 30.78 6.16
N PHE A 44 1.97 30.28 7.05
CA PHE A 44 2.79 29.10 6.76
C PHE A 44 1.93 27.84 6.61
N LEU A 45 0.90 27.65 7.43
CA LEU A 45 -0.04 26.54 7.30
C LEU A 45 -0.87 26.66 6.00
N LEU A 46 -1.36 27.86 5.67
CA LEU A 46 -2.05 28.11 4.40
C LEU A 46 -1.11 27.91 3.21
N GLY A 47 0.13 28.37 3.30
CA GLY A 47 1.15 28.20 2.28
C GLY A 47 1.51 26.74 2.08
N SER A 48 1.67 25.96 3.16
CA SER A 48 1.85 24.50 3.11
C SER A 48 0.62 23.76 2.60
N TRP A 49 -0.59 24.27 2.87
CA TRP A 49 -1.83 23.73 2.34
C TRP A 49 -1.94 23.98 0.83
N TRP A 50 -1.63 25.20 0.38
CA TRP A 50 -1.63 25.58 -1.04
C TRP A 50 -0.49 24.95 -1.85
N SER A 51 0.67 24.69 -1.24
CA SER A 51 1.80 24.02 -1.90
C SER A 51 1.66 22.51 -2.00
N GLY A 52 0.52 21.95 -1.58
CA GLY A 52 0.25 20.52 -1.66
C GLY A 52 1.01 19.68 -0.62
N GLY A 53 1.53 20.30 0.44
CA GLY A 53 2.19 19.58 1.54
C GLY A 53 1.25 18.60 2.27
N PHE A 54 -0.07 18.78 2.12
CA PHE A 54 -1.12 17.91 2.64
C PHE A 54 -1.92 17.18 1.55
N THR A 55 -1.63 17.41 0.27
CA THR A 55 -2.36 16.75 -0.82
C THR A 55 -1.70 15.43 -1.18
N GLU A 56 -2.52 14.41 -1.32
CA GLU A 56 -2.10 13.11 -1.81
C GLU A 56 -1.51 13.25 -3.23
N PRO A 57 -0.40 12.55 -3.57
CA PRO A 57 0.13 12.59 -4.93
C PRO A 57 -0.94 12.11 -5.92
N GLU A 58 -1.03 12.79 -7.06
CA GLU A 58 -1.99 12.47 -8.13
C GLU A 58 -1.97 10.98 -8.50
N ALA A 59 -0.79 10.37 -8.57
CA ALA A 59 -0.62 8.95 -8.87
C ALA A 59 -1.30 8.00 -7.85
N VAL A 60 -1.42 8.41 -6.58
CA VAL A 60 -2.05 7.59 -5.53
C VAL A 60 -3.57 7.77 -5.58
N ALA A 61 -4.03 9.01 -5.77
CA ALA A 61 -5.44 9.32 -5.97
C ALA A 61 -6.01 8.62 -7.22
N GLU A 62 -5.25 8.58 -8.31
CA GLU A 62 -5.60 7.84 -9.53
C GLU A 62 -5.80 6.34 -9.23
N ILE A 63 -4.90 5.72 -8.46
CA ILE A 63 -5.02 4.30 -8.11
C ILE A 63 -6.28 4.06 -7.28
N HIS A 64 -6.59 4.92 -6.31
CA HIS A 64 -7.83 4.79 -5.52
C HIS A 64 -9.08 4.84 -6.39
N LEU A 65 -9.16 5.82 -7.29
CA LEU A 65 -10.28 5.97 -8.22
C LEU A 65 -10.43 4.74 -9.13
N MET A 66 -9.32 4.26 -9.71
CA MET A 66 -9.33 3.05 -10.52
C MET A 66 -9.83 1.83 -9.71
N VAL A 67 -9.50 1.73 -8.42
CA VAL A 67 -9.94 0.60 -7.58
C VAL A 67 -11.42 0.71 -7.31
N ASP A 68 -11.89 1.90 -6.97
CA ASP A 68 -13.30 2.14 -6.66
C ASP A 68 -14.19 1.86 -7.87
N GLU A 69 -13.78 2.34 -9.05
CA GLU A 69 -14.48 2.08 -10.32
C GLU A 69 -14.55 0.58 -10.63
N GLU A 70 -13.43 -0.13 -10.52
CA GLU A 70 -13.36 -1.55 -10.83
C GLU A 70 -14.11 -2.40 -9.80
N VAL A 71 -14.04 -2.05 -8.51
CA VAL A 71 -14.83 -2.70 -7.45
C VAL A 71 -16.32 -2.48 -7.69
N ALA A 72 -16.74 -1.26 -8.07
CA ALA A 72 -18.12 -0.97 -8.40
C ALA A 72 -18.59 -1.78 -9.62
N ARG A 73 -17.76 -1.90 -10.66
CA ARG A 73 -18.02 -2.73 -11.84
C ARG A 73 -18.16 -4.20 -11.46
N LEU A 74 -17.22 -4.74 -10.68
CA LEU A 74 -17.26 -6.12 -10.20
C LEU A 74 -18.47 -6.40 -9.31
N ALA A 75 -18.96 -5.41 -8.55
CA ALA A 75 -20.21 -5.54 -7.81
C ALA A 75 -21.41 -5.72 -8.75
N ARG A 76 -21.45 -5.06 -9.92
CA ARG A 76 -22.47 -5.28 -10.95
C ARG A 76 -22.37 -6.69 -11.54
N VAL A 77 -21.16 -7.19 -11.79
CA VAL A 77 -20.92 -8.59 -12.23
C VAL A 77 -21.43 -9.58 -11.18
N ALA A 78 -21.16 -9.33 -9.91
CA ALA A 78 -21.58 -10.18 -8.81
C ALA A 78 -23.12 -10.28 -8.70
N ARG A 79 -23.82 -9.19 -9.03
CA ARG A 79 -25.29 -9.14 -9.14
C ARG A 79 -25.83 -9.61 -10.50
N ASN A 80 -24.97 -10.17 -11.37
CA ASN A 80 -25.33 -10.62 -12.73
C ASN A 80 -25.89 -9.53 -13.65
N GLU A 81 -25.67 -8.24 -13.37
CA GLU A 81 -26.10 -7.14 -14.23
C GLU A 81 -25.25 -7.06 -15.51
N ILE A 82 -24.00 -7.52 -15.44
CA ILE A 82 -23.08 -7.57 -16.59
C ILE A 82 -22.31 -8.89 -16.61
N PRO A 83 -21.92 -9.41 -17.81
CA PRO A 83 -21.19 -10.67 -17.92
C PRO A 83 -19.81 -10.64 -17.25
N TYR A 84 -19.47 -11.75 -16.58
CA TYR A 84 -18.11 -11.97 -16.08
C TYR A 84 -17.13 -12.10 -17.25
N GLY A 85 -15.97 -11.44 -17.14
CA GLY A 85 -14.96 -11.45 -18.19
C GLY A 85 -15.14 -10.39 -19.28
N SER A 86 -16.14 -9.51 -19.17
CA SER A 86 -16.10 -8.21 -19.85
C SER A 86 -14.80 -7.50 -19.43
N SER A 87 -13.98 -7.10 -20.41
CA SER A 87 -12.60 -6.65 -20.27
C SER A 87 -12.33 -5.88 -18.97
N GLY A 88 -11.69 -6.54 -18.01
CA GLY A 88 -11.17 -5.88 -16.82
C GLY A 88 -9.73 -5.41 -17.07
N PRO A 89 -9.26 -4.37 -16.37
CA PRO A 89 -7.90 -3.87 -16.52
C PRO A 89 -6.85 -5.00 -16.38
N ASP A 90 -5.77 -4.93 -17.18
CA ASP A 90 -4.65 -5.84 -16.99
C ASP A 90 -3.95 -5.53 -15.67
N MET A 91 -3.94 -6.51 -14.75
CA MET A 91 -3.23 -6.37 -13.48
C MET A 91 -1.74 -6.05 -13.67
N GLY A 92 -1.16 -6.37 -14.83
CA GLY A 92 0.21 -5.99 -15.18
C GLY A 92 0.44 -4.47 -15.11
N GLU A 93 -0.46 -3.68 -15.67
CA GLU A 93 -0.40 -2.21 -15.66
C GLU A 93 -0.56 -1.66 -14.23
N TRP A 94 -1.45 -2.27 -13.46
CA TRP A 94 -1.64 -1.97 -12.04
C TRP A 94 -0.38 -2.16 -11.20
N PHE A 95 0.33 -3.26 -11.43
CA PHE A 95 1.58 -3.54 -10.71
C PHE A 95 2.69 -2.56 -11.09
N GLN A 96 2.69 -2.02 -12.32
CA GLN A 96 3.63 -0.97 -12.72
C GLN A 96 3.33 0.33 -11.98
N LYS A 97 2.08 0.82 -12.02
CA LYS A 97 1.66 2.02 -11.28
C LYS A 97 1.93 1.89 -9.78
N PHE A 98 1.70 0.71 -9.19
CA PHE A 98 2.01 0.45 -7.78
C PHE A 98 3.50 0.56 -7.44
N ARG A 99 4.39 0.15 -8.34
CA ARG A 99 5.84 0.20 -8.09
C ARG A 99 6.33 1.64 -7.89
N ASP A 100 5.68 2.58 -8.57
CA ASP A 100 6.03 3.99 -8.57
C ASP A 100 5.40 4.74 -7.38
N VAL A 101 4.56 4.08 -6.58
CA VAL A 101 3.95 4.66 -5.37
C VAL A 101 4.99 4.93 -4.28
N PRO A 102 5.01 6.15 -3.69
CA PRO A 102 5.87 6.48 -2.55
C PRO A 102 5.65 5.55 -1.35
N GLU A 103 6.71 5.20 -0.62
CA GLU A 103 6.67 4.22 0.48
C GLU A 103 5.57 4.51 1.50
N LYS A 104 5.35 5.79 1.83
CA LYS A 104 4.31 6.23 2.77
C LYS A 104 2.90 5.75 2.41
N TYR A 105 2.57 5.58 1.13
CA TYR A 105 1.25 5.17 0.66
C TYR A 105 1.15 3.68 0.30
N ARG A 106 2.28 2.95 0.26
CA ARG A 106 2.27 1.53 -0.14
C ARG A 106 1.40 0.66 0.78
N GLY A 107 1.30 1.01 2.06
CA GLY A 107 0.42 0.32 3.00
C GLY A 107 -1.05 0.44 2.61
N GLN A 108 -1.49 1.64 2.25
CA GLN A 108 -2.86 1.93 1.84
C GLN A 108 -3.19 1.27 0.50
N ILE A 109 -2.33 1.45 -0.51
CA ILE A 109 -2.54 0.83 -1.82
C ILE A 109 -2.56 -0.70 -1.75
N ARG A 110 -1.79 -1.34 -0.86
CA ARG A 110 -1.90 -2.79 -0.63
C ARG A 110 -3.28 -3.21 -0.12
N GLN A 111 -3.92 -2.38 0.71
CA GLN A 111 -5.28 -2.65 1.18
C GLN A 111 -6.28 -2.50 0.04
N ASP A 112 -6.14 -1.48 -0.82
CA ASP A 112 -7.00 -1.29 -1.98
C ASP A 112 -6.89 -2.41 -3.01
N ILE A 113 -5.65 -2.84 -3.29
CA ILE A 113 -5.40 -4.02 -4.12
C ILE A 113 -6.07 -5.25 -3.49
N GLY A 114 -5.96 -5.43 -2.17
CA GLY A 114 -6.65 -6.51 -1.46
C GLY A 114 -8.17 -6.45 -1.62
N ARG A 115 -8.76 -5.25 -1.52
CA ARG A 115 -10.20 -5.01 -1.72
C ARG A 115 -10.61 -5.35 -3.15
N LEU A 116 -9.84 -4.93 -4.15
CA LEU A 116 -10.05 -5.28 -5.56
C LEU A 116 -10.03 -6.80 -5.78
N PHE A 117 -9.02 -7.50 -5.25
CA PHE A 117 -8.93 -8.97 -5.37
C PHE A 117 -10.12 -9.68 -4.72
N ASN A 118 -10.57 -9.21 -3.55
CA ASN A 118 -11.76 -9.75 -2.88
C ASN A 118 -13.02 -9.51 -3.72
N ALA A 119 -13.21 -8.31 -4.27
CA ALA A 119 -14.33 -8.01 -5.16
C ALA A 119 -14.33 -8.90 -6.40
N ARG A 120 -13.15 -9.15 -6.98
CA ARG A 120 -12.98 -10.03 -8.14
C ARG A 120 -13.31 -11.48 -7.83
N GLU A 121 -12.83 -11.99 -6.70
CA GLU A 121 -13.18 -13.33 -6.21
C GLU A 121 -14.71 -13.45 -6.03
N ARG A 122 -15.31 -12.47 -5.36
CA ARG A 122 -16.76 -12.44 -5.14
C ARG A 122 -17.54 -12.43 -6.44
N ALA A 123 -17.16 -11.58 -7.40
CA ALA A 123 -17.78 -11.51 -8.72
C ALA A 123 -17.65 -12.84 -9.48
N ALA A 124 -16.48 -13.48 -9.43
CA ALA A 124 -16.24 -14.77 -10.07
C ALA A 124 -17.15 -15.86 -9.48
N THR A 125 -17.19 -15.94 -8.15
CA THR A 125 -18.00 -16.93 -7.43
C THR A 125 -19.50 -16.70 -7.65
N GLN A 126 -20.00 -15.48 -7.44
CA GLN A 126 -21.43 -15.20 -7.55
C GLN A 126 -21.94 -15.35 -8.99
N SER A 127 -21.21 -14.81 -9.97
CA SER A 127 -21.59 -14.97 -11.38
C SER A 127 -21.63 -16.44 -11.82
N TYR A 128 -20.76 -17.29 -11.27
CA TYR A 128 -20.77 -18.72 -11.56
C TYR A 128 -22.00 -19.43 -10.99
N PHE A 129 -22.32 -19.19 -9.72
CA PHE A 129 -23.47 -19.86 -9.09
C PHE A 129 -24.81 -19.35 -9.57
N ALA A 130 -24.85 -18.12 -10.09
CA ALA A 130 -26.03 -17.56 -10.69
C ALA A 130 -26.30 -18.08 -12.12
N LEU A 131 -25.35 -18.79 -12.74
CA LEU A 131 -25.61 -19.52 -13.99
C LEU A 131 -26.39 -20.82 -13.75
N PRO A 132 -27.24 -21.23 -14.72
CA PRO A 132 -27.87 -22.55 -14.70
C PRO A 132 -26.83 -23.67 -14.58
N PRO A 133 -27.09 -24.75 -13.81
CA PRO A 133 -26.12 -25.83 -13.60
C PRO A 133 -25.54 -26.43 -14.88
N GLU A 134 -26.34 -26.52 -15.94
CA GLU A 134 -25.96 -27.06 -17.25
C GLU A 134 -24.90 -26.20 -17.95
N GLN A 135 -24.91 -24.88 -17.73
CA GLN A 135 -23.99 -23.93 -18.39
C GLN A 135 -22.68 -23.73 -17.63
N ARG A 136 -22.64 -24.16 -16.35
CA ARG A 136 -21.50 -23.93 -15.46
C ARG A 136 -20.20 -24.55 -15.97
N GLN A 137 -20.26 -25.75 -16.56
CA GLN A 137 -19.06 -26.44 -17.06
C GLN A 137 -18.42 -25.69 -18.24
N ALA A 138 -19.23 -25.29 -19.22
CA ALA A 138 -18.74 -24.53 -20.39
C ALA A 138 -18.17 -23.17 -19.98
N GLU A 139 -18.79 -22.49 -19.01
CA GLU A 139 -18.25 -21.24 -18.47
C GLU A 139 -16.92 -21.46 -17.72
N MET A 140 -16.78 -22.55 -16.95
CA MET A 140 -15.50 -22.91 -16.31
C MET A 140 -14.39 -23.12 -17.35
N ASP A 141 -14.67 -23.85 -18.44
CA ASP A 141 -13.70 -24.06 -19.51
C ASP A 141 -13.24 -22.74 -20.13
N ARG A 142 -14.20 -21.85 -20.42
CA ARG A 142 -13.91 -20.53 -20.95
C ARG A 142 -13.02 -19.72 -20.00
N ARG A 143 -13.33 -19.73 -18.70
CA ARG A 143 -12.55 -19.02 -17.67
C ARG A 143 -11.16 -19.58 -17.50
N ILE A 144 -11.01 -20.91 -17.46
CA ILE A 144 -9.72 -21.60 -17.36
C ILE A 144 -8.87 -21.27 -18.58
N LYS A 145 -9.42 -21.37 -19.80
CA LYS A 145 -8.69 -21.03 -21.03
C LYS A 145 -8.21 -19.57 -21.03
N ALA A 146 -9.06 -18.64 -20.62
CA ALA A 146 -8.70 -17.22 -20.51
C ALA A 146 -7.65 -16.95 -19.40
N GLU A 147 -7.64 -17.76 -18.34
CA GLU A 147 -6.60 -17.71 -17.30
C GLU A 147 -5.28 -18.27 -17.81
N GLU A 148 -5.28 -19.40 -18.53
CA GLU A 148 -4.07 -20.01 -19.08
C GLU A 148 -3.38 -19.12 -20.11
N VAL A 149 -4.13 -18.45 -20.99
CA VAL A 149 -3.57 -17.47 -21.93
C VAL A 149 -2.82 -16.37 -21.17
N ARG A 150 -3.47 -15.74 -20.17
CA ARG A 150 -2.85 -14.69 -19.35
C ARG A 150 -1.68 -15.20 -18.51
N SER A 151 -1.78 -16.44 -18.00
CA SER A 151 -0.73 -17.08 -17.22
C SER A 151 0.50 -17.36 -18.08
N LYS A 152 0.30 -17.81 -19.32
CA LYS A 152 1.36 -18.02 -20.30
C LYS A 152 2.06 -16.71 -20.66
N GLU A 153 1.31 -15.67 -21.04
CA GLU A 153 1.85 -14.34 -21.34
C GLU A 153 2.66 -13.78 -20.17
N ARG A 154 2.15 -13.93 -18.94
CA ARG A 154 2.86 -13.50 -17.73
C ARG A 154 4.15 -14.26 -17.50
N ARG A 155 4.13 -15.59 -17.66
CA ARG A 155 5.32 -16.44 -17.53
C ARG A 155 6.39 -16.07 -18.55
N GLU A 156 5.99 -15.82 -19.80
CA GLU A 156 6.88 -15.38 -20.87
C GLU A 156 7.50 -14.01 -20.56
N ARG A 157 6.70 -13.02 -20.15
CA ARG A 157 7.22 -11.70 -19.71
C ARG A 157 8.21 -11.83 -18.56
N TRP A 158 7.90 -12.65 -17.56
CA TRP A 158 8.79 -12.88 -16.41
C TRP A 158 10.06 -13.62 -16.79
N ALA A 159 9.99 -14.58 -17.71
CA ALA A 159 11.17 -15.26 -18.24
C ALA A 159 12.05 -14.29 -19.02
N ALA A 160 11.47 -13.44 -19.87
CA ALA A 160 12.18 -12.40 -20.60
C ALA A 160 12.83 -11.37 -19.66
N GLU A 161 12.13 -10.89 -18.64
CA GLU A 161 12.68 -9.97 -17.65
C GLU A 161 13.84 -10.61 -16.85
N ARG A 162 13.70 -11.89 -16.47
CA ARG A 162 14.80 -12.62 -15.81
C ARG A 162 16.01 -12.77 -16.72
N ALA A 163 15.80 -13.17 -17.97
CA ALA A 163 16.89 -13.30 -18.95
C ALA A 163 17.59 -11.94 -19.19
N ALA A 164 16.84 -10.84 -19.30
CA ALA A 164 17.41 -9.50 -19.44
C ALA A 164 18.23 -9.08 -18.21
N ARG A 165 17.75 -9.39 -16.99
CA ARG A 165 18.51 -9.15 -15.74
C ARG A 165 19.77 -10.01 -15.65
N GLU A 166 19.70 -11.27 -16.05
CA GLU A 166 20.84 -12.19 -16.09
C GLU A 166 21.91 -11.70 -17.09
N GLN A 167 21.50 -11.23 -18.27
CA GLN A 167 22.41 -10.62 -19.26
C GLN A 167 23.02 -9.31 -18.75
N ALA A 168 22.24 -8.45 -18.08
CA ALA A 168 22.75 -7.20 -17.49
C ALA A 168 23.77 -7.49 -16.37
N ASN A 169 23.51 -8.50 -15.53
CA ASN A 169 24.45 -8.93 -14.48
C ASN A 169 25.71 -9.59 -15.07
N ALA A 170 25.58 -10.37 -16.14
CA ALA A 170 26.72 -10.98 -16.84
C ALA A 170 27.61 -9.91 -17.50
N ASN A 171 27.02 -8.88 -18.10
CA ASN A 171 27.78 -7.76 -18.69
C ASN A 171 28.36 -6.80 -17.64
N GLY A 172 27.77 -6.70 -16.44
CA GLY A 172 28.30 -5.91 -15.33
C GLY A 172 29.48 -6.55 -14.62
N GLN A 173 29.59 -7.89 -14.62
CA GLN A 173 30.72 -8.60 -14.01
C GLN A 173 32.01 -8.56 -14.85
N THR A 174 31.93 -8.20 -16.13
CA THR A 174 33.11 -8.03 -17.00
C THR A 174 33.78 -6.65 -16.85
N ALA A 175 33.13 -5.68 -16.19
CA ALA A 175 33.65 -4.31 -16.03
C ALA A 175 34.41 -4.06 -14.71
N GLU A 176 34.43 -5.01 -13.76
CA GLU A 176 35.06 -4.82 -12.44
C GLU A 176 36.13 -5.88 -12.12
N ASN A 177 36.69 -6.53 -13.14
CA ASN A 177 37.86 -7.43 -13.00
C ASN A 177 39.12 -6.89 -13.68
N GLY A 178 39.16 -5.58 -13.93
CA GLY A 178 40.23 -4.92 -14.69
C GLY A 178 40.99 -3.81 -13.97
N ARG A 179 40.78 -3.57 -12.67
CA ARG A 179 41.59 -2.58 -11.93
C ARG A 179 41.89 -2.99 -10.49
N ASN A 180 43.19 -3.19 -10.29
CA ASN A 180 43.93 -3.07 -9.04
C ASN A 180 43.93 -4.28 -8.09
N GLY A 181 44.84 -5.21 -8.38
CA GLY A 181 45.50 -5.98 -7.34
C GLY A 181 46.37 -5.05 -6.49
N GLY A 182 46.17 -5.08 -5.18
CA GLY A 182 46.94 -4.33 -4.20
C GLY A 182 46.31 -4.51 -2.83
N GLY A 183 46.87 -5.42 -2.02
CA GLY A 183 46.33 -5.77 -0.71
C GLY A 183 46.47 -4.65 0.32
N GLN A 184 45.62 -4.70 1.34
CA GLN A 184 46.04 -4.46 2.72
C GLN A 184 45.01 -4.97 3.72
N GLU A 185 45.59 -5.48 4.80
CA GLU A 185 45.01 -6.24 5.89
C GLU A 185 44.09 -5.41 6.79
N GLY A 186 43.40 -6.13 7.67
CA GLY A 186 42.37 -5.60 8.55
C GLY A 186 42.84 -4.59 9.61
N ARG A 187 41.86 -3.80 10.06
CA ARG A 187 41.68 -3.15 11.37
C ARG A 187 40.32 -2.42 11.28
N GLY A 188 39.34 -2.53 12.16
CA GLY A 188 39.33 -3.14 13.48
C GLY A 188 37.91 -3.43 13.95
N ARG A 189 37.89 -4.36 14.90
CA ARG A 189 36.79 -4.92 15.66
C ARG A 189 36.17 -3.86 16.58
N GLY A 190 34.91 -3.50 16.35
CA GLY A 190 34.02 -2.92 17.36
C GLY A 190 32.97 -3.95 17.74
N GLN A 191 33.04 -4.48 18.96
CA GLN A 191 32.09 -5.45 19.53
C GLN A 191 30.82 -4.75 20.07
N ASN A 192 29.72 -5.51 20.13
CA ASN A 192 28.35 -5.23 20.61
C ASN A 192 27.40 -4.63 19.54
N ALA A 193 26.22 -5.17 19.23
CA ALA A 193 25.36 -6.14 19.92
C ALA A 193 24.54 -6.98 18.91
N GLY A 194 23.96 -8.08 19.42
CA GLY A 194 23.36 -9.22 18.72
C GLY A 194 22.52 -8.96 17.46
N GLY A 195 22.69 -9.86 16.49
CA GLY A 195 21.87 -9.96 15.29
C GLY A 195 22.36 -11.11 14.42
N GLU A 196 21.97 -12.33 14.76
CA GLU A 196 22.15 -13.48 13.88
C GLU A 196 21.30 -13.25 12.62
N SER A 197 21.93 -12.84 11.52
CA SER A 197 21.31 -12.70 10.21
C SER A 197 22.16 -13.41 9.20
N GLY A 198 21.87 -14.70 9.03
CA GLY A 198 22.35 -15.52 7.92
C GLY A 198 21.74 -15.09 6.58
N PRO A 199 22.34 -15.51 5.46
CA PRO A 199 22.35 -14.73 4.22
C PRO A 199 21.12 -15.00 3.34
N GLY A 200 20.40 -13.92 3.00
CA GLY A 200 19.52 -13.85 1.83
C GLY A 200 18.02 -13.93 2.11
N GLY A 201 17.37 -12.77 2.29
CA GLY A 201 15.90 -12.71 2.27
C GLY A 201 15.31 -11.32 2.49
N ARG A 202 15.07 -10.58 1.41
CA ARG A 202 14.13 -9.45 1.40
C ARG A 202 12.71 -9.97 1.72
N GLY A 203 12.25 -9.73 2.94
CA GLY A 203 10.88 -9.98 3.37
C GLY A 203 10.84 -10.11 4.87
N GLY A 204 10.63 -9.01 5.59
CA GLY A 204 10.53 -9.02 7.05
C GLY A 204 9.55 -10.10 7.51
N GLN A 205 9.95 -10.88 8.51
CA GLN A 205 9.09 -11.88 9.14
C GLN A 205 7.78 -11.21 9.57
N ARG A 206 6.69 -11.54 8.88
CA ARG A 206 5.35 -11.26 9.37
C ARG A 206 5.21 -12.04 10.67
N THR A 207 5.01 -11.35 11.78
CA THR A 207 4.75 -11.98 13.08
C THR A 207 3.46 -12.79 13.00
N GLU A 208 3.33 -13.84 13.81
CA GLU A 208 2.12 -14.67 13.85
C GLU A 208 0.87 -13.81 14.13
N ASP A 209 0.99 -12.79 14.97
CA ASP A 209 -0.07 -11.82 15.28
C ASP A 209 -0.56 -11.08 14.04
N THR A 210 0.34 -10.56 13.20
CA THR A 210 -0.06 -9.85 11.97
C THR A 210 -0.78 -10.76 10.97
N ARG A 211 -0.42 -12.05 10.94
CA ARG A 211 -1.10 -13.06 10.13
C ARG A 211 -2.49 -13.36 10.69
N ASN A 212 -2.60 -13.52 12.01
CA ASN A 212 -3.85 -13.80 12.69
C ASN A 212 -4.83 -12.64 12.54
N ASP A 213 -4.38 -11.40 12.68
CA ASP A 213 -5.19 -10.19 12.47
C ASP A 213 -5.70 -10.09 11.04
N TRP A 214 -4.85 -10.36 10.05
CA TRP A 214 -5.27 -10.39 8.65
C TRP A 214 -6.32 -11.47 8.40
N MET A 215 -6.12 -12.67 8.97
CA MET A 215 -7.05 -13.78 8.82
C MET A 215 -8.39 -13.47 9.49
N LYS A 216 -8.35 -12.90 10.70
CA LYS A 216 -9.53 -12.47 11.45
C LYS A 216 -10.32 -11.41 10.67
N ARG A 217 -9.67 -10.33 10.21
CA ARG A 217 -10.33 -9.31 9.36
C ARG A 217 -10.96 -9.92 8.11
N ARG A 218 -10.33 -10.91 7.49
CA ARG A 218 -10.90 -11.61 6.33
C ARG A 218 -12.15 -12.42 6.69
N LEU A 219 -12.14 -13.08 7.84
CA LEU A 219 -13.29 -13.85 8.34
C LEU A 219 -14.43 -12.92 8.75
N ASP A 220 -14.15 -11.84 9.48
CA ASP A 220 -15.13 -10.85 9.94
C ASP A 220 -15.83 -10.16 8.75
N ASN A 221 -15.09 -9.92 7.66
CA ASN A 221 -15.63 -9.30 6.45
C ASN A 221 -16.33 -10.28 5.48
N SER A 222 -16.65 -11.50 5.91
CA SER A 222 -17.39 -12.45 5.07
C SER A 222 -18.36 -13.33 5.85
N SER A 223 -19.49 -13.70 5.22
CA SER A 223 -20.43 -14.64 5.82
C SER A 223 -19.94 -16.09 5.69
N PRO A 224 -20.42 -17.02 6.55
CA PRO A 224 -20.19 -18.46 6.38
C PRO A 224 -20.57 -18.96 4.98
N ASP A 225 -21.73 -18.56 4.47
CA ASP A 225 -22.23 -18.99 3.15
C ASP A 225 -21.32 -18.48 2.03
N GLU A 226 -20.84 -17.24 2.12
CA GLU A 226 -19.89 -16.70 1.14
C GLU A 226 -18.56 -17.47 1.15
N ARG A 227 -18.12 -17.94 2.31
CA ARG A 227 -16.93 -18.79 2.42
C ARG A 227 -17.16 -20.19 1.85
N ALA A 228 -18.34 -20.76 2.07
CA ALA A 228 -18.72 -22.05 1.49
C ALA A 228 -18.75 -21.97 -0.04
N LEU A 229 -19.45 -20.98 -0.61
CA LEU A 229 -19.51 -20.76 -2.05
C LEU A 229 -18.11 -20.56 -2.66
N ARG A 230 -17.23 -19.81 -1.99
CA ARG A 230 -15.84 -19.65 -2.47
C ARG A 230 -15.06 -20.96 -2.46
N THR A 231 -15.26 -21.80 -1.45
CA THR A 231 -14.63 -23.12 -1.37
C THR A 231 -15.12 -24.02 -2.49
N GLU A 232 -16.44 -24.08 -2.70
CA GLU A 232 -17.04 -24.87 -3.78
C GLU A 232 -16.64 -24.37 -5.17
N TYR A 233 -16.59 -23.05 -5.37
CA TYR A 233 -16.09 -22.48 -6.63
C TYR A 233 -14.65 -22.89 -6.92
N ARG A 234 -13.76 -22.83 -5.91
CA ARG A 234 -12.36 -23.24 -6.07
C ARG A 234 -12.24 -24.74 -6.32
N ARG A 235 -13.07 -25.55 -5.66
CA ARG A 235 -13.15 -26.99 -5.88
C ARG A 235 -13.55 -27.29 -7.32
N ALA A 236 -14.65 -26.69 -7.81
CA ALA A 236 -15.13 -26.86 -9.17
C ALA A 236 -14.08 -26.42 -10.22
N MET A 237 -13.40 -25.29 -9.99
CA MET A 237 -12.29 -24.84 -10.84
C MET A 237 -11.13 -25.84 -10.88
N ASN A 238 -10.74 -26.40 -9.73
CA ASN A 238 -9.64 -27.36 -9.66
C ASN A 238 -10.01 -28.70 -10.30
N GLU A 239 -11.19 -29.24 -9.97
CA GLU A 239 -11.69 -30.48 -10.59
C GLU A 239 -11.76 -30.33 -12.11
N ARG A 240 -12.21 -29.17 -12.62
CA ARG A 240 -12.26 -28.95 -14.05
C ARG A 240 -10.88 -28.81 -14.68
N ARG A 241 -9.92 -28.17 -14.01
CA ARG A 241 -8.51 -28.12 -14.45
C ARG A 241 -7.91 -29.52 -14.52
N GLU A 242 -8.15 -30.36 -13.53
CA GLU A 242 -7.69 -31.75 -13.50
C GLU A 242 -8.28 -32.55 -14.66
N GLN A 243 -9.59 -32.41 -14.95
CA GLN A 243 -10.23 -33.05 -16.11
C GLN A 243 -9.62 -32.59 -17.45
N LEU A 244 -9.15 -31.35 -17.54
CA LEU A 244 -8.46 -30.81 -18.70
C LEU A 244 -6.96 -31.16 -18.74
N GLY A 245 -6.47 -31.98 -17.80
CA GLY A 245 -5.06 -32.37 -17.70
C GLY A 245 -4.13 -31.24 -17.25
N MET A 246 -4.67 -30.20 -16.61
CA MET A 246 -3.92 -29.04 -16.13
C MET A 246 -3.61 -29.16 -14.63
N GLU A 247 -2.49 -28.56 -14.19
CA GLU A 247 -2.23 -28.43 -12.76
C GLU A 247 -3.33 -27.60 -12.06
N PRO A 248 -3.63 -27.89 -10.78
CA PRO A 248 -4.52 -27.06 -9.97
C PRO A 248 -4.09 -25.60 -10.00
N GLY A 249 -5.05 -24.69 -10.11
CA GLY A 249 -4.79 -23.26 -10.23
C GLY A 249 -4.02 -22.75 -9.01
N ARG A 250 -2.78 -22.30 -9.22
CA ARG A 250 -1.99 -21.65 -8.17
C ARG A 250 -2.54 -20.24 -7.99
N GLY A 251 -3.42 -20.05 -7.01
CA GLY A 251 -3.99 -18.73 -6.67
C GLY A 251 -2.92 -17.64 -6.70
N GLY A 252 -3.20 -16.56 -7.43
CA GLY A 252 -2.25 -15.59 -7.98
C GLY A 252 -1.24 -14.99 -7.02
N GLY A 253 -0.20 -15.76 -6.69
CA GLY A 253 1.06 -15.29 -6.14
C GLY A 253 2.18 -15.47 -7.17
N PRO A 254 3.27 -14.68 -7.07
CA PRO A 254 4.49 -14.92 -7.83
C PRO A 254 4.90 -16.40 -7.80
N PRO A 255 5.40 -17.02 -8.90
CA PRO A 255 6.17 -18.25 -8.83
C PRO A 255 7.41 -18.06 -7.94
N GLY A 256 7.21 -18.27 -6.65
CA GLY A 256 8.23 -18.24 -5.62
C GLY A 256 8.13 -19.52 -4.79
N ARG A 257 9.04 -20.46 -5.10
CA ARG A 257 9.49 -21.58 -4.26
C ARG A 257 8.40 -22.46 -3.64
N ARG A 258 7.88 -23.40 -4.42
CA ARG A 258 7.71 -24.77 -3.91
C ARG A 258 8.79 -25.60 -4.61
N GLY A 259 9.75 -26.11 -3.83
CA GLY A 259 10.69 -27.11 -4.32
C GLY A 259 9.95 -28.33 -4.87
N PRO A 260 10.66 -29.23 -5.59
CA PRO A 260 10.06 -30.44 -6.13
C PRO A 260 9.28 -31.20 -5.03
N PRO A 261 8.18 -31.89 -5.38
CA PRO A 261 7.40 -32.66 -4.42
C PRO A 261 8.35 -33.61 -3.69
N GLY A 262 8.41 -33.46 -2.36
CA GLY A 262 9.19 -34.35 -1.50
C GLY A 262 8.79 -35.79 -1.80
N GLY A 263 9.79 -36.60 -2.12
CA GLY A 263 9.65 -38.04 -2.18
C GLY A 263 9.03 -38.52 -0.86
N ARG A 264 8.07 -39.43 -0.99
CA ARG A 264 7.51 -40.16 0.14
C ARG A 264 8.66 -40.83 0.90
N PRO A 265 8.75 -40.71 2.23
CA PRO A 265 9.61 -41.59 2.99
C PRO A 265 9.08 -43.02 2.84
N SER A 266 9.93 -43.89 2.29
CA SER A 266 9.83 -45.34 2.47
C SER A 266 10.22 -45.71 3.90
#